data_AF-A0A7K0BMH0-F1
#
_entry.id   AF-A0A7K0BMH0-F1
#
_cell.length_a   1.000
_cell.length_b   1.000
_cell.length_c   1.000
_cell.angle_alpha   90.00
_cell.angle_beta   90.00
_cell.angle_gamma   90.00
#
_symmetry.space_group_name_H-M   'P 1'
#
loop_
_entity.id
_entity.type
_entity.pdbx_description
1 polymer ?
#
loop_
_entity_poly.entity_id
_entity_poly.type
_entity_poly.pdbx_seq_one_letter_code
_entity_poly.pdbx_strand_id
1 'polypeptide(L)'
;MKKIFFALILLNSIITFGQKDCGYKIDEEKVLKNINLDFFTTKLRNEKFEITNKKESIPKKIQEQLECLNGEFSIANPNEKYKNNDIIDENEKLPRRGLQFLAISDKTIVLVYKMSVGPGISTKYVFIDYDSNGIKDFWCGNGIREVSKIEQLITLIEKYKNEPFPIGLQSNLFYF
;
A
#
# COMPACT_ATOMS: atom_id res chain seq x y z
N MET A 1 31.78 20.94 -33.46
CA MET A 1 30.76 19.89 -33.32
C MET A 1 30.69 19.22 -31.93
N LYS A 2 31.72 19.29 -31.06
CA LYS A 2 31.65 18.71 -29.69
C LYS A 2 30.84 19.54 -28.65
N LYS A 3 30.61 20.84 -28.89
CA LYS A 3 29.90 21.71 -27.95
C LYS A 3 28.36 21.61 -28.00
N ILE A 4 27.81 21.08 -29.10
CA ILE A 4 26.35 20.91 -29.28
C ILE A 4 25.86 19.63 -28.59
N PHE A 5 26.72 18.61 -28.49
CA PHE A 5 26.35 17.32 -27.89
C PHE A 5 26.10 17.40 -26.37
N PHE A 6 26.79 18.32 -25.67
CA PHE A 6 26.58 18.53 -24.23
C PHE A 6 25.26 19.22 -23.88
N ALA A 7 24.72 20.04 -24.78
CA ALA A 7 23.43 20.73 -24.56
C ALA A 7 22.22 19.77 -24.61
N LEU A 8 22.34 18.66 -25.36
CA LEU A 8 21.29 17.65 -25.48
C LEU A 8 21.15 16.74 -24.25
N ILE A 9 22.21 16.61 -23.43
CA ILE A 9 22.17 15.80 -22.20
C ILE A 9 21.48 16.56 -21.06
N LEU A 10 21.60 17.90 -21.01
CA LEU A 10 20.98 18.74 -19.98
C LEU A 10 19.46 18.94 -20.17
N LEU A 11 18.94 18.75 -21.39
CA LEU A 11 17.50 18.84 -21.66
C LEU A 11 16.73 17.57 -21.29
N ASN A 12 17.42 16.44 -21.04
CA ASN A 12 16.79 15.17 -20.65
C ASN A 12 16.68 14.97 -19.14
N SER A 13 17.19 15.87 -18.30
CA SER A 13 17.23 15.68 -16.84
C SER A 13 15.99 16.17 -16.07
N ILE A 14 14.93 16.66 -16.74
CA ILE A 14 13.79 17.31 -16.04
C ILE A 14 12.58 16.37 -15.85
N ILE A 15 12.64 15.11 -16.27
CA ILE A 15 11.56 14.14 -15.96
C ILE A 15 12.08 13.10 -14.98
N THR A 16 12.52 13.55 -13.80
CA THR A 16 12.54 12.64 -12.65
C THR A 16 11.11 12.53 -12.17
N PHE A 17 10.45 11.41 -12.49
CA PHE A 17 9.20 11.00 -11.84
C PHE A 17 9.52 10.63 -10.38
N GLY A 18 9.76 11.66 -9.56
CA GLY A 18 9.90 11.52 -8.12
C GLY A 18 8.53 11.43 -7.45
N GLN A 19 8.47 10.76 -6.30
CA GLN A 19 7.29 10.78 -5.45
C GLN A 19 6.89 12.22 -5.13
N LYS A 20 5.58 12.52 -5.19
CA LYS A 20 5.05 13.84 -4.80
C LYS A 20 5.38 14.11 -3.33
N ASP A 21 5.63 15.38 -2.99
CA ASP A 21 5.77 15.77 -1.59
C ASP A 21 4.41 15.69 -0.87
N CYS A 22 4.24 14.64 -0.08
CA CYS A 22 3.03 14.32 0.65
C CYS A 22 3.22 14.41 2.18
N GLY A 23 4.29 15.08 2.63
CA GLY A 23 4.70 15.11 4.04
C GLY A 23 5.23 13.77 4.57
N TYR A 24 5.34 12.76 3.71
CA TYR A 24 5.98 11.48 3.97
C TYR A 24 6.60 10.98 2.66
N LYS A 25 7.76 10.31 2.76
CA LYS A 25 8.39 9.65 1.63
C LYS A 25 8.52 8.16 1.92
N ILE A 26 8.06 7.33 0.99
CA ILE A 26 8.20 5.88 1.12
C ILE A 26 9.67 5.52 0.91
N ASP A 27 10.25 4.85 1.90
CA ASP A 27 11.54 4.20 1.78
C ASP A 27 11.35 2.85 1.06
N GLU A 28 11.46 2.88 -0.26
CA GLU A 28 11.21 1.71 -1.10
C GLU A 28 12.18 0.56 -0.80
N GLU A 29 13.45 0.87 -0.51
CA GLU A 29 14.46 -0.12 -0.16
C GLU A 29 14.10 -0.81 1.16
N LYS A 30 13.64 -0.03 2.14
CA LYS A 30 13.16 -0.54 3.43
C LYS A 30 11.99 -1.50 3.28
N VAL A 31 11.02 -1.18 2.40
CA VAL A 31 9.89 -2.08 2.12
C VAL A 31 10.34 -3.32 1.35
N LEU A 32 11.16 -3.16 0.30
CA LEU A 32 11.66 -4.25 -0.52
C LEU A 32 12.48 -5.28 0.27
N LYS A 33 13.26 -4.80 1.24
CA LYS A 33 14.07 -5.63 2.13
C LYS A 33 13.34 -6.05 3.41
N ASN A 34 12.04 -5.75 3.54
CA ASN A 34 11.22 -6.06 4.72
C ASN A 34 11.81 -5.54 6.05
N ILE A 35 12.57 -4.44 6.03
CA ILE A 35 13.35 -3.96 7.19
C ILE A 35 12.44 -3.59 8.38
N ASN A 36 11.31 -2.95 8.14
CA ASN A 36 10.31 -2.60 9.17
C ASN A 36 9.23 -3.65 9.39
N LEU A 37 9.26 -4.79 8.68
CA LEU A 37 8.19 -5.77 8.79
C LEU A 37 8.15 -6.42 10.18
N ASP A 38 9.29 -6.60 10.83
CA ASP A 38 9.38 -7.12 12.20
C ASP A 38 8.85 -6.10 13.24
N PHE A 39 9.07 -4.81 12.99
CA PHE A 39 8.47 -3.74 13.81
C PHE A 39 6.94 -3.79 13.74
N PHE A 40 6.37 -3.88 12.54
CA PHE A 40 4.92 -4.03 12.37
C PHE A 40 4.39 -5.33 12.97
N THR A 41 5.09 -6.45 12.78
CA THR A 41 4.68 -7.74 13.36
C THR A 41 4.68 -7.70 14.88
N THR A 42 5.63 -6.99 15.50
CA THR A 42 5.66 -6.77 16.95
C THR A 42 4.48 -5.94 17.42
N LYS A 43 4.13 -4.87 16.70
CA LYS A 43 2.93 -4.07 16.99
C LYS A 43 1.64 -4.89 16.88
N LEU A 44 1.52 -5.70 15.82
CA LEU A 44 0.37 -6.60 15.62
C LEU A 44 0.15 -7.56 16.80
N ARG A 45 1.22 -7.95 17.52
CA ARG A 45 1.14 -8.83 18.69
C ARG A 45 0.79 -8.10 19.99
N ASN A 46 1.22 -6.85 20.12
CA ASN A 46 1.25 -6.15 21.40
C ASN A 46 0.19 -5.04 21.52
N GLU A 47 -0.28 -4.49 20.40
CA GLU A 47 -1.30 -3.45 20.38
C GLU A 47 -2.70 -4.05 20.34
N LYS A 48 -3.66 -3.32 20.91
CA LYS A 48 -5.08 -3.66 20.79
C LYS A 48 -5.63 -3.05 19.51
N PHE A 49 -6.10 -3.89 18.60
CA PHE A 49 -6.73 -3.46 17.36
C PHE A 49 -8.24 -3.56 17.44
N GLU A 50 -8.93 -2.52 16.98
CA GLU A 50 -10.31 -2.60 16.55
C GLU A 50 -10.34 -3.14 15.12
N ILE A 51 -11.07 -4.24 14.91
CA ILE A 51 -11.29 -4.80 13.59
C ILE A 51 -12.60 -4.26 13.05
N THR A 52 -12.53 -3.63 11.87
CA THR A 52 -13.68 -3.04 11.20
C THR A 52 -13.65 -3.37 9.71
N ASN A 53 -14.82 -3.31 9.11
CA ASN A 53 -15.06 -3.53 7.68
C ASN A 53 -15.58 -2.24 7.02
N LYS A 54 -15.32 -1.08 7.63
CA LYS A 54 -15.80 0.22 7.19
C LYS A 54 -14.62 1.06 6.73
N LYS A 55 -14.58 1.43 5.45
CA LYS A 55 -13.56 2.33 4.89
C LYS A 55 -13.58 3.70 5.54
N GLU A 56 -14.74 4.12 6.05
CA GLU A 56 -14.93 5.39 6.75
C GLU A 56 -14.17 5.43 8.08
N SER A 57 -13.74 4.28 8.59
CA SER A 57 -12.87 4.19 9.77
C SER A 57 -11.40 4.52 9.46
N ILE A 58 -10.99 4.60 8.19
CA ILE A 58 -9.63 5.02 7.83
C ILE A 58 -9.47 6.50 8.23
N PRO A 59 -8.47 6.86 9.06
CA PRO A 59 -8.28 8.25 9.46
C PRO A 59 -8.08 9.15 8.23
N LYS A 60 -8.82 10.26 8.16
CA LYS A 60 -8.85 11.16 7.00
C LYS A 60 -7.44 11.59 6.56
N LYS A 61 -6.57 11.93 7.52
CA LYS A 61 -5.18 12.33 7.25
C LYS A 61 -4.38 11.23 6.54
N ILE A 62 -4.60 9.97 6.91
CA ILE A 62 -3.95 8.82 6.28
C ILE A 62 -4.49 8.61 4.87
N GLN A 63 -5.81 8.71 4.69
CA GLN A 63 -6.43 8.64 3.37
C GLN A 63 -5.87 9.71 2.42
N GLU A 64 -5.80 10.96 2.87
CA GLU A 64 -5.26 12.10 2.11
C GLU A 64 -3.78 11.88 1.74
N GLN A 65 -2.97 11.32 2.65
CA GLN A 65 -1.56 11.02 2.35
C GLN A 65 -1.41 9.85 1.36
N LEU A 66 -2.19 8.78 1.50
CA LEU A 66 -2.17 7.67 0.54
C LEU A 66 -2.61 8.13 -0.85
N GLU A 67 -3.64 8.99 -0.93
CA GLU A 67 -4.09 9.58 -2.19
C GLU A 67 -3.01 10.46 -2.81
N CYS A 68 -2.33 11.29 -2.03
CA CYS A 68 -1.23 12.11 -2.52
C CYS A 68 -0.07 11.24 -3.07
N LEU A 69 0.32 10.20 -2.32
CA LEU A 69 1.47 9.35 -2.65
C LEU A 69 1.28 8.54 -3.94
N ASN A 70 0.05 8.09 -4.21
CA ASN A 70 -0.26 7.22 -5.37
C ASN A 70 -1.18 7.89 -6.41
N GLY A 71 -1.47 9.18 -6.26
CA GLY A 71 -2.34 9.98 -7.13
C GLY A 71 -3.86 9.71 -6.98
N GLU A 72 -4.27 8.50 -6.63
CA GLU A 72 -5.66 8.15 -6.33
C GLU A 72 -5.73 7.02 -5.27
N PHE A 73 -6.42 7.29 -4.16
CA PHE A 73 -6.73 6.27 -3.15
C PHE A 73 -8.25 6.13 -2.95
N SER A 74 -8.87 5.34 -3.83
CA SER A 74 -10.28 4.95 -3.76
C SER A 74 -10.41 3.49 -3.34
N ILE A 75 -11.26 3.23 -2.33
CA ILE A 75 -11.54 1.90 -1.80
C ILE A 75 -13.05 1.73 -1.52
N ALA A 76 -13.59 0.56 -1.84
CA ALA A 76 -14.97 0.17 -1.56
C ALA A 76 -15.04 -0.61 -0.23
N ASN A 77 -16.18 -0.58 0.47
CA ASN A 77 -16.41 -1.45 1.62
C ASN A 77 -16.47 -2.93 1.17
N PRO A 78 -16.34 -3.90 2.08
CA PRO A 78 -16.57 -5.29 1.75
C PRO A 78 -17.96 -5.49 1.15
N ASN A 79 -18.04 -6.30 0.09
CA ASN A 79 -19.24 -6.57 -0.70
C ASN A 79 -19.77 -5.40 -1.56
N GLU A 80 -19.15 -4.22 -1.53
CA GLU A 80 -19.40 -3.17 -2.52
C GLU A 80 -18.64 -3.45 -3.82
N LYS A 81 -19.18 -2.98 -4.94
CA LYS A 81 -18.49 -3.07 -6.23
C LYS A 81 -17.22 -2.20 -6.23
N TYR A 82 -16.17 -2.73 -6.84
CA TYR A 82 -14.92 -2.04 -7.15
C TYR A 82 -14.42 -2.51 -8.51
N LYS A 83 -13.45 -1.80 -9.10
CA LYS A 83 -12.80 -2.16 -10.36
C LYS A 83 -11.95 -3.41 -10.16
N ASN A 84 -12.54 -4.58 -10.38
CA ASN A 84 -11.91 -5.88 -10.21
C ASN A 84 -11.35 -6.47 -11.52
N ASN A 85 -11.42 -5.71 -12.60
CA ASN A 85 -10.94 -6.05 -13.93
C ASN A 85 -10.54 -4.75 -14.66
N ASP A 86 -9.97 -4.91 -15.86
CA ASP A 86 -9.44 -3.82 -16.65
C ASP A 86 -10.49 -3.19 -17.60
N ILE A 87 -11.78 -3.54 -17.43
CA ILE A 87 -12.86 -2.95 -18.23
C ILE A 87 -13.12 -1.53 -17.76
N ILE A 88 -12.97 -0.58 -18.68
CA ILE A 88 -13.29 0.83 -18.45
C ILE A 88 -14.76 1.04 -18.83
N ASP A 89 -15.64 1.18 -17.83
CA ASP A 89 -16.98 1.71 -18.03
C ASP A 89 -16.97 3.20 -17.67
N GLU A 90 -17.14 4.06 -18.68
CA GLU A 90 -17.17 5.51 -18.50
C GLU A 90 -18.39 5.98 -17.67
N ASN A 91 -19.43 5.14 -17.55
CA ASN A 91 -20.64 5.44 -16.80
C ASN A 91 -20.56 4.98 -15.33
N GLU A 92 -19.60 4.11 -14.96
CA GLU A 92 -19.45 3.57 -13.60
C GLU A 92 -18.12 4.01 -12.95
N LYS A 93 -18.17 5.06 -12.13
CA LYS A 93 -17.02 5.49 -11.31
C LYS A 93 -16.86 4.60 -10.07
N LEU A 94 -16.35 3.39 -10.28
CA LEU A 94 -16.04 2.45 -9.21
C LEU A 94 -14.68 2.73 -8.53
N PRO A 95 -14.55 2.48 -7.21
CA PRO A 95 -13.25 2.51 -6.53
C PRO A 95 -12.28 1.47 -7.11
N ARG A 96 -10.97 1.73 -7.06
CA ARG A 96 -9.95 0.79 -7.57
C ARG A 96 -9.67 -0.40 -6.65
N ARG A 97 -10.01 -0.26 -5.37
CA ARG A 97 -9.70 -1.24 -4.32
C ARG A 97 -10.98 -1.75 -3.68
N GLY A 98 -11.04 -3.02 -3.32
CA GLY A 98 -12.10 -3.61 -2.50
C GLY A 98 -11.56 -3.97 -1.13
N LEU A 99 -11.99 -3.28 -0.08
CA LEU A 99 -11.58 -3.57 1.30
C LEU A 99 -11.97 -5.00 1.66
N GLN A 100 -11.06 -5.74 2.29
CA GLN A 100 -11.35 -7.04 2.87
C GLN A 100 -11.38 -6.95 4.39
N PHE A 101 -10.40 -6.25 4.95
CA PHE A 101 -10.18 -6.19 6.38
C PHE A 101 -9.41 -4.92 6.73
N LEU A 102 -9.83 -4.26 7.81
CA LEU A 102 -9.18 -3.08 8.37
C LEU A 102 -8.98 -3.30 9.87
N ALA A 103 -7.74 -3.19 10.34
CA ALA A 103 -7.42 -3.18 11.76
C ALA A 103 -6.81 -1.83 12.14
N ILE A 104 -7.30 -1.24 13.23
CA ILE A 104 -6.88 0.09 13.69
C ILE A 104 -6.52 0.04 15.17
N SER A 105 -5.37 0.59 15.51
CA SER A 105 -4.99 0.98 16.86
C SER A 105 -4.75 2.50 16.91
N ASP A 106 -4.43 3.03 18.09
CA ASP A 106 -4.10 4.45 18.29
C ASP A 106 -2.93 4.95 17.42
N LYS A 107 -2.05 4.05 16.98
CA LYS A 107 -0.81 4.39 16.26
C LYS A 107 -0.59 3.57 15.01
N THR A 108 -1.40 2.55 14.75
CA THR A 108 -1.15 1.63 13.63
C THR A 108 -2.43 1.27 12.91
N ILE A 109 -2.39 1.34 11.59
CA ILE A 109 -3.47 0.91 10.72
C ILE A 109 -2.95 -0.17 9.78
N VAL A 110 -3.77 -1.20 9.61
CA VAL A 110 -3.51 -2.34 8.75
C VAL A 110 -4.66 -2.43 7.77
N LEU A 111 -4.37 -2.21 6.49
CA LEU A 111 -5.32 -2.35 5.41
C LEU A 111 -5.02 -3.62 4.62
N VAL A 112 -6.04 -4.46 4.47
CA VAL A 112 -6.01 -5.61 3.58
C VAL A 112 -7.11 -5.42 2.55
N TYR A 113 -6.74 -5.35 1.27
CA TYR A 113 -7.69 -5.12 0.19
C TYR A 113 -7.27 -5.87 -1.08
N LYS A 114 -8.24 -5.99 -1.99
CA LYS A 114 -8.04 -6.51 -3.34
C LYS A 114 -7.95 -5.38 -4.36
N MET A 115 -7.16 -5.58 -5.40
CA MET A 115 -7.15 -4.68 -6.56
C MET A 115 -6.78 -5.44 -7.84
N SER A 116 -7.22 -4.94 -9.00
CA SER A 116 -6.75 -5.42 -10.30
C SER A 116 -5.28 -5.03 -10.49
N VAL A 117 -4.44 -5.98 -10.88
CA VAL A 117 -3.05 -5.76 -11.31
C VAL A 117 -2.84 -6.57 -12.58
N GLY A 118 -2.92 -5.91 -13.73
CA GLY A 118 -2.98 -6.59 -15.03
C GLY A 118 -4.20 -7.52 -15.10
N PRO A 119 -4.09 -8.73 -15.68
CA PRO A 119 -5.23 -9.61 -15.90
C PRO A 119 -5.77 -10.29 -14.63
N GLY A 120 -5.21 -10.01 -13.45
CA GLY A 120 -5.51 -10.72 -12.21
C GLY A 120 -5.85 -9.81 -11.04
N ILE A 121 -6.53 -10.38 -10.03
CA ILE A 121 -6.82 -9.71 -8.77
C ILE A 121 -5.73 -10.08 -7.76
N SER A 122 -5.06 -9.07 -7.22
CA SER A 122 -4.06 -9.23 -6.16
C SER A 122 -4.62 -8.78 -4.82
N THR A 123 -4.33 -9.54 -3.77
CA THR A 123 -4.49 -9.05 -2.39
C THR A 123 -3.27 -8.22 -2.04
N LYS A 124 -3.46 -7.14 -1.28
CA LYS A 124 -2.40 -6.28 -0.79
C LYS A 124 -2.52 -6.15 0.72
N TYR A 125 -1.37 -6.12 1.38
CA TYR A 125 -1.24 -5.84 2.80
C TYR A 125 -0.51 -4.50 2.93
N VAL A 126 -1.10 -3.55 3.65
CA VAL A 126 -0.50 -2.22 3.90
C VAL A 126 -0.51 -1.98 5.40
N PHE A 127 0.67 -1.71 5.97
CA PHE A 127 0.85 -1.39 7.38
C PHE A 127 1.40 0.02 7.48
N ILE A 128 0.80 0.81 8.37
CA ILE A 128 1.13 2.21 8.54
C ILE A 128 1.23 2.49 10.02
N ASP A 129 2.38 2.96 10.47
CA ASP A 129 2.54 3.58 11.77
C ASP A 129 2.32 5.08 11.59
N TYR A 130 1.53 5.69 12.46
CA TYR A 130 1.12 7.08 12.30
C TYR A 130 0.98 7.82 13.64
N ASP A 131 1.03 9.14 13.56
CA ASP A 131 0.69 10.04 14.65
C ASP A 131 -0.19 11.20 14.15
N SER A 132 -0.36 12.24 14.96
CA SER A 132 -1.15 13.42 14.63
C SER A 132 -0.65 14.18 13.39
N ASN A 133 0.62 14.01 13.01
CA ASN A 133 1.21 14.66 11.83
C ASN A 133 1.04 13.82 10.56
N GLY A 134 0.74 12.52 10.69
CA GLY A 134 0.52 11.62 9.56
C GLY A 134 1.35 10.34 9.66
N ILE A 135 1.64 9.76 8.49
CA ILE A 135 2.45 8.54 8.36
C ILE A 135 3.86 8.77 8.91
N LYS A 136 4.31 7.87 9.79
CA LYS A 136 5.68 7.80 10.33
C LYS A 136 6.48 6.66 9.74
N ASP A 137 5.83 5.53 9.53
CA ASP A 137 6.43 4.35 8.91
C ASP A 137 5.39 3.65 8.03
N PHE A 138 5.87 3.00 6.97
CA PHE A 138 5.03 2.41 5.95
C PHE A 138 5.64 1.10 5.46
N TRP A 139 4.82 0.07 5.35
CA TRP A 139 5.15 -1.15 4.64
C TRP A 139 3.98 -1.59 3.78
N CYS A 140 4.26 -2.06 2.57
CA CYS A 140 3.25 -2.71 1.74
C CYS A 140 3.80 -3.96 1.06
N GLY A 141 2.94 -4.94 0.85
CA GLY A 141 3.30 -6.18 0.20
C GLY A 141 2.13 -6.86 -0.50
N ASN A 142 2.47 -7.90 -1.27
CA ASN A 142 1.49 -8.79 -1.86
C ASN A 142 0.95 -9.74 -0.79
N GLY A 143 -0.37 -9.82 -0.72
CA GLY A 143 -1.05 -10.82 0.07
C GLY A 143 -1.14 -12.14 -0.69
N ILE A 144 -0.81 -13.23 0.01
CA ILE A 144 -0.80 -14.58 -0.57
C ILE A 144 -2.20 -15.21 -0.47
N ARG A 145 -3.02 -14.77 0.49
CA ARG A 145 -4.37 -15.26 0.75
C ARG A 145 -5.24 -14.16 1.34
N GLU A 146 -6.55 -14.40 1.33
CA GLU A 146 -7.50 -13.56 2.07
C GLU A 146 -7.28 -13.72 3.58
N VAL A 147 -7.40 -12.62 4.30
CA VAL A 147 -7.20 -12.56 5.75
C VAL A 147 -8.33 -11.76 6.38
N SER A 148 -8.83 -12.24 7.52
CA SER A 148 -9.89 -11.56 8.29
C SER A 148 -9.53 -11.35 9.77
N LYS A 149 -8.34 -11.79 10.19
CA LYS A 149 -7.87 -11.74 11.59
C LYS A 149 -6.38 -11.43 11.66
N ILE A 150 -5.96 -10.72 12.70
CA ILE A 150 -4.56 -10.35 12.92
C ILE A 150 -3.66 -11.58 13.09
N GLU A 151 -4.12 -12.62 13.78
CA GLU A 151 -3.32 -13.83 14.03
C GLU A 151 -3.00 -14.57 12.73
N GLN A 152 -3.95 -14.58 11.79
CA GLN A 152 -3.76 -15.13 10.45
C GLN A 152 -2.72 -14.32 9.68
N LEU A 153 -2.81 -12.98 9.75
CA LEU A 153 -1.86 -12.08 9.11
C LEU A 153 -0.44 -12.30 9.63
N ILE A 154 -0.27 -12.35 10.95
CA ILE A 154 1.01 -12.62 11.60
C ILE A 154 1.59 -13.96 11.11
N THR A 155 0.77 -15.02 11.12
CA THR A 155 1.19 -16.36 10.67
C THR A 155 1.68 -16.34 9.22
N LEU A 156 1.00 -15.60 8.34
CA LEU A 156 1.41 -15.44 6.95
C LEU A 156 2.71 -14.63 6.83
N ILE A 157 2.86 -13.54 7.60
CA ILE A 157 4.09 -12.74 7.62
C ILE A 157 5.28 -13.62 8.00
N GLU A 158 5.20 -14.34 9.11
CA GLU A 158 6.31 -15.17 9.59
C GLU A 158 6.68 -16.27 8.62
N LYS A 159 5.69 -16.85 7.94
CA LYS A 159 5.92 -17.90 6.97
C LYS A 159 6.57 -17.40 5.68
N TYR A 160 6.23 -16.19 5.23
CA TYR A 160 6.54 -15.75 3.87
C TYR A 160 7.46 -14.52 3.75
N LYS A 161 7.79 -13.84 4.86
CA LYS A 161 8.64 -12.62 4.83
C LYS A 161 10.06 -12.81 4.27
N ASN A 162 10.57 -14.04 4.30
CA ASN A 162 11.92 -14.39 3.82
C ASN A 162 11.90 -15.15 2.49
N GLU A 163 10.73 -15.44 1.94
CA GLU A 163 10.61 -16.16 0.68
C GLU A 163 10.92 -15.23 -0.50
N PRO A 164 11.51 -15.73 -1.59
CA PRO A 164 11.72 -14.94 -2.80
C PRO A 164 10.41 -14.77 -3.57
N PHE A 165 10.35 -13.74 -4.43
CA PHE A 165 9.26 -13.60 -5.40
C PHE A 165 9.16 -14.86 -6.29
N PRO A 166 7.96 -15.37 -6.63
CA PRO A 166 6.63 -14.78 -6.39
C PRO A 166 5.97 -15.16 -5.07
N ILE A 167 6.66 -15.90 -4.19
CA ILE A 167 6.10 -16.41 -2.94
C ILE A 167 6.26 -15.39 -1.81
N GLY A 168 7.32 -14.57 -1.86
CA GLY A 168 7.59 -13.49 -0.92
C GLY A 168 6.53 -12.40 -0.88
N LEU A 169 6.40 -11.75 0.28
CA LEU A 169 5.45 -10.67 0.50
C LEU A 169 5.92 -9.34 -0.10
N GLN A 170 7.23 -9.14 -0.18
CA GLN A 170 7.83 -7.92 -0.72
C GLN A 170 7.46 -7.74 -2.20
N SER A 171 7.20 -6.49 -2.58
CA SER A 171 6.95 -6.13 -3.97
C SER A 171 7.67 -4.84 -4.31
N ASN A 172 8.26 -4.80 -5.50
CA ASN A 172 8.76 -3.59 -6.14
C ASN A 172 7.63 -2.73 -6.74
N LEU A 173 6.39 -3.20 -6.69
CA LEU A 173 5.22 -2.50 -7.19
C LEU A 173 4.40 -1.97 -6.02
N PHE A 174 4.62 -0.69 -5.71
CA PHE A 174 3.93 0.08 -4.67
C PHE A 174 2.52 0.49 -5.10
N TYR A 175 1.69 -0.50 -5.42
CA TYR A 175 0.26 -0.30 -5.62
C TYR A 175 -0.44 -0.42 -4.28
N PHE A 176 -0.41 0.68 -3.52
CA PHE A 176 -1.18 0.83 -2.29
C PHE A 176 -2.40 1.70 -2.45
#